data_AF-A0A947EWV9-F1
#
_entry.id   AF-A0A947EWV9-F1
#
_cell.length_a   1.000
_cell.length_b   1.000
_cell.length_c   1.000
_cell.angle_alpha   90.00
_cell.angle_beta   90.00
_cell.angle_gamma   90.00
#
_symmetry.space_group_name_H-M   'P 1'
#
loop_
_entity.id
_entity.type
_entity.pdbx_description
1 polymer ?
#
loop_
_entity_poly.entity_id
_entity_poly.type
_entity_poly.pdbx_seq_one_letter_code
_entity_poly.pdbx_strand_id
1 'polypeptide(L)'
;RFQELQHKHKDFEVIETGWPKLDVYAHDRLRYKDEKQALLEAHNASKLLLYAPTFSPRLTSAPALLTEILDLARDKEYLILIKFHDLMDPKWIKAYKEAIAGVRNVILKEEKNIVKLLLQADLLISDTSSVIYEFLLLDKPVVSFKTIAEKVLWDNSNKYSSLKIMVEENLEQDKFAEERKYIKDQFHPYDDGKSAKRMVEVAQGLIQEKGVPEKRALSLARKLKINRLFGQAVENPFTGPKKNKISALLITLNEIIHIEEVIENLSFADEIIVVDSYSTDGTAEKIKKYPHVKFIQRPFENFTDQKSFAMDKALHDWILFIDADERIPDPLKDEILKCVNAPHQDKVAYFFMRTFMFKNKVLRFSGWQSDKNYRLFRKSKVHFRTDRLVHETLTINGPSGILESKLIHYSYRSYKGYKRKMIKYGQMKAREELNKNYSPNLIHFIFRPLYKFINHYFLRLGILDGKKGIIICYLNALGVYARYKELKRLRKQIAVGSQ
;
A
#
# COMPACT_ATOMS: atom_id res chain seq x y z
N ARG A 1 -16.41 -19.55 25.05
CA ARG A 1 -15.40 -19.88 24.00
C ARG A 1 -14.02 -19.26 24.22
N PHE A 2 -13.82 -17.93 24.18
CA PHE A 2 -12.45 -17.36 24.23
C PHE A 2 -11.76 -17.62 25.58
N GLN A 3 -12.48 -17.50 26.70
CA GLN A 3 -11.97 -17.88 28.02
C GLN A 3 -11.60 -19.38 28.10
N GLU A 4 -12.40 -20.28 27.51
CA GLU A 4 -12.03 -21.71 27.40
C GLU A 4 -10.72 -21.91 26.62
N LEU A 5 -10.52 -21.16 25.53
CA LEU A 5 -9.28 -21.20 24.76
C LEU A 5 -8.09 -20.66 25.57
N GLN A 6 -8.28 -19.61 26.37
CA GLN A 6 -7.28 -19.13 27.33
C GLN A 6 -6.91 -20.24 28.33
N HIS A 7 -7.90 -20.91 28.95
CA HIS A 7 -7.65 -22.02 29.87
C HIS A 7 -6.91 -23.19 29.21
N LYS A 8 -7.24 -23.47 27.95
CA LYS A 8 -6.64 -24.56 27.17
C LYS A 8 -5.19 -24.27 26.78
N HIS A 9 -4.91 -23.07 26.28
CA HIS A 9 -3.62 -22.75 25.65
C HIS A 9 -2.64 -22.04 26.59
N LYS A 10 -3.15 -21.30 27.58
CA LYS A 10 -2.37 -20.63 28.64
C LYS A 10 -1.25 -19.69 28.14
N ASP A 11 -1.28 -19.31 26.86
CA ASP A 11 -0.29 -18.44 26.21
C ASP A 11 -0.86 -17.07 25.77
N PHE A 12 -2.13 -16.81 26.11
CA PHE A 12 -2.78 -15.51 25.95
C PHE A 12 -3.85 -15.30 27.03
N GLU A 13 -4.27 -14.05 27.18
CA GLU A 13 -5.36 -13.66 28.08
C GLU A 13 -6.51 -13.02 27.32
N VAL A 14 -7.70 -13.24 27.85
CA VAL A 14 -8.96 -12.74 27.32
C VAL A 14 -9.61 -11.91 28.40
N ILE A 15 -9.69 -10.61 28.14
CA ILE A 15 -10.37 -9.66 28.99
C ILE A 15 -11.40 -8.95 28.13
N GLU A 16 -12.65 -8.97 28.59
CA GLU A 16 -13.77 -8.39 27.86
C GLU A 16 -13.81 -6.88 28.05
N THR A 17 -13.52 -6.14 26.96
CA THR A 17 -13.40 -4.67 26.98
C THR A 17 -14.42 -3.98 26.08
N GLY A 18 -15.39 -4.71 25.52
CA GLY A 18 -16.36 -4.12 24.60
C GLY A 18 -15.75 -3.72 23.25
N TRP A 19 -16.50 -2.98 22.42
CA TRP A 19 -16.12 -2.59 21.07
C TRP A 19 -15.84 -1.08 21.02
N PRO A 20 -14.56 -0.64 21.03
CA PRO A 20 -14.18 0.78 21.03
C PRO A 20 -14.87 1.63 19.94
N LYS A 21 -15.13 1.03 18.78
CA LYS A 21 -15.83 1.70 17.66
C LYS A 21 -17.24 2.18 18.05
N LEU A 22 -17.90 1.50 18.98
CA LEU A 22 -19.28 1.77 19.38
C LEU A 22 -19.38 2.76 20.55
N ASP A 23 -18.26 3.24 21.11
CA ASP A 23 -18.31 4.20 22.21
C ASP A 23 -19.07 5.48 21.81
N VAL A 24 -19.03 5.83 20.53
CA VAL A 24 -19.80 6.92 19.91
C VAL A 24 -21.31 6.74 20.05
N TYR A 25 -21.84 5.53 20.24
CA TYR A 25 -23.28 5.32 20.41
C TYR A 25 -23.79 5.81 21.77
N ALA A 26 -22.93 5.82 22.78
CA ALA A 26 -23.24 6.38 24.09
C ALA A 26 -23.14 7.91 24.08
N HIS A 27 -22.04 8.45 23.55
CA HIS A 27 -21.74 9.90 23.61
C HIS A 27 -22.44 10.72 22.53
N ASP A 28 -22.56 10.17 21.31
CA ASP A 28 -22.94 10.90 20.11
C ASP A 28 -24.35 10.52 19.58
N ARG A 29 -25.19 9.88 20.41
CA ARG A 29 -26.51 9.39 19.99
C ARG A 29 -27.37 10.45 19.31
N LEU A 30 -27.27 11.69 19.79
CA LEU A 30 -28.01 12.85 19.27
C LEU A 30 -27.14 13.80 18.42
N ARG A 31 -25.86 13.49 18.20
CA ARG A 31 -24.89 14.36 17.54
C ARG A 31 -25.33 14.82 16.14
N TYR A 32 -26.05 13.96 15.43
CA TYR A 32 -26.50 14.21 14.06
C TYR A 32 -28.01 14.46 13.95
N LYS A 33 -28.68 14.78 15.07
CA LYS A 33 -30.13 15.00 15.09
C LYS A 33 -30.54 16.18 14.20
N ASP A 34 -29.87 17.32 14.35
CA ASP A 34 -30.20 18.52 13.57
C ASP A 34 -29.88 18.34 12.08
N GLU A 35 -28.76 17.68 11.77
CA GLU A 35 -28.41 17.35 10.39
C GLU A 35 -29.41 16.37 9.75
N LYS A 36 -29.88 15.37 10.52
CA LYS A 36 -30.93 14.46 10.06
C LYS A 36 -32.22 15.23 9.78
N GLN A 37 -32.62 16.11 10.70
CA GLN A 37 -33.86 16.89 10.58
C GLN A 37 -33.82 17.81 9.34
N ALA A 38 -32.74 18.56 9.16
CA ALA A 38 -32.54 19.39 7.97
C ALA A 38 -32.57 18.58 6.67
N LEU A 39 -32.00 17.36 6.69
CA LEU A 39 -32.01 16.47 5.53
C LEU A 39 -33.41 15.96 5.20
N LEU A 40 -34.20 15.59 6.21
CA LEU A 40 -35.60 15.16 6.06
C LEU A 40 -36.47 16.30 5.51
N GLU A 41 -36.33 17.51 6.05
CA GLU A 41 -37.04 18.71 5.59
C GLU A 41 -36.71 19.05 4.13
N ALA A 42 -35.44 19.02 3.75
CA ALA A 42 -35.02 19.26 2.37
C ALA A 42 -35.65 18.27 1.36
N HIS A 43 -35.94 17.05 1.80
CA HIS A 43 -36.53 16.00 0.97
C HIS A 43 -38.04 15.82 1.18
N ASN A 44 -38.64 16.59 2.10
CA ASN A 44 -40.06 16.51 2.45
C ASN A 44 -40.48 15.09 2.92
N ALA A 45 -39.56 14.43 3.63
CA ALA A 45 -39.67 13.07 4.17
C ALA A 45 -39.77 13.08 5.70
N SER A 46 -40.31 12.02 6.32
CA SER A 46 -40.42 11.89 7.79
C SER A 46 -39.49 10.81 8.36
N LYS A 47 -39.07 9.83 7.54
CA LYS A 47 -38.25 8.69 7.94
C LYS A 47 -37.01 8.59 7.06
N LEU A 48 -35.86 8.27 7.68
CA LEU A 48 -34.60 8.06 6.98
C LEU A 48 -34.24 6.57 6.97
N LEU A 49 -34.13 5.98 5.80
CA LEU A 49 -33.75 4.58 5.61
C LEU A 49 -32.29 4.51 5.14
N LEU A 50 -31.56 3.48 5.58
CA LEU A 50 -30.20 3.22 5.09
C LEU A 50 -30.16 1.89 4.37
N TYR A 51 -29.75 1.89 3.11
CA TYR A 51 -29.40 0.70 2.35
C TYR A 51 -27.88 0.50 2.33
N ALA A 52 -27.40 -0.59 2.95
CA ALA A 52 -25.98 -0.90 3.06
C ALA A 52 -25.71 -2.39 2.76
N PRO A 53 -25.58 -2.78 1.48
CA PRO A 53 -25.35 -4.16 1.09
C PRO A 53 -23.88 -4.60 1.19
N THR A 54 -23.66 -5.90 1.30
CA THR A 54 -22.35 -6.56 1.19
C THR A 54 -21.75 -6.37 -0.19
N PHE A 55 -20.42 -6.26 -0.30
CA PHE A 55 -19.73 -6.12 -1.59
C PHE A 55 -19.48 -7.45 -2.33
N SER A 56 -19.56 -8.59 -1.63
CA SER A 56 -19.28 -9.91 -2.20
C SER A 56 -20.27 -10.21 -3.34
N PRO A 57 -19.82 -10.44 -4.58
CA PRO A 57 -20.71 -10.62 -5.73
C PRO A 57 -21.73 -11.75 -5.61
N ARG A 58 -21.44 -12.78 -4.79
CA ARG A 58 -22.34 -13.93 -4.57
C ARG A 58 -23.42 -13.67 -3.52
N LEU A 59 -23.22 -12.68 -2.66
CA LEU A 59 -24.05 -12.46 -1.45
C LEU A 59 -24.74 -11.10 -1.48
N THR A 60 -24.30 -10.19 -2.34
CA THR A 60 -24.85 -8.85 -2.41
C THR A 60 -26.29 -8.85 -2.91
N SER A 61 -27.13 -8.05 -2.25
CA SER A 61 -28.49 -7.75 -2.69
C SER A 61 -28.55 -6.64 -3.75
N ALA A 62 -27.44 -5.91 -3.98
CA ALA A 62 -27.41 -4.73 -4.84
C ALA A 62 -28.00 -4.95 -6.25
N PRO A 63 -27.70 -6.06 -6.97
CA PRO A 63 -28.27 -6.31 -8.29
C PRO A 63 -29.80 -6.46 -8.28
N ALA A 64 -30.34 -7.00 -7.18
CA ALA A 64 -31.72 -7.45 -7.11
C ALA A 64 -32.65 -6.41 -6.48
N LEU A 65 -32.15 -5.60 -5.54
CA LEU A 65 -32.97 -4.61 -4.84
C LEU A 65 -33.03 -3.23 -5.50
N LEU A 66 -32.35 -3.00 -6.62
CA LEU A 66 -32.37 -1.68 -7.27
C LEU A 66 -33.82 -1.25 -7.60
N THR A 67 -34.60 -2.11 -8.22
CA THR A 67 -36.00 -1.82 -8.58
C THR A 67 -36.87 -1.63 -7.34
N GLU A 68 -36.71 -2.47 -6.33
CA GLU A 68 -37.46 -2.38 -5.07
C GLU A 68 -37.15 -1.07 -4.32
N ILE A 69 -35.89 -0.62 -4.32
CA ILE A 69 -35.49 0.65 -3.71
C ILE A 69 -36.10 1.84 -4.45
N LEU A 70 -36.12 1.79 -5.78
CA LEU A 70 -36.74 2.85 -6.59
C LEU A 70 -38.27 2.88 -6.40
N ASP A 71 -38.90 1.73 -6.22
CA ASP A 71 -40.34 1.65 -5.92
C ASP A 71 -40.64 2.19 -4.52
N LEU A 72 -39.85 1.82 -3.52
CA LEU A 72 -39.93 2.37 -2.16
C LEU A 72 -39.76 3.89 -2.15
N ALA A 73 -38.85 4.42 -2.96
CA ALA A 73 -38.58 5.86 -3.09
C ALA A 73 -39.72 6.68 -3.71
N ARG A 74 -40.74 6.03 -4.30
CA ARG A 74 -41.96 6.71 -4.77
C ARG A 74 -42.80 7.21 -3.61
N ASP A 75 -42.67 6.57 -2.45
CA ASP A 75 -43.26 7.06 -1.23
C ASP A 75 -42.49 8.30 -0.74
N LYS A 76 -43.22 9.41 -0.62
CA LYS A 76 -42.59 10.68 -0.21
C LYS A 76 -42.23 10.68 1.27
N GLU A 77 -42.75 9.75 2.04
CA GLU A 77 -42.45 9.62 3.46
C GLU A 77 -40.99 9.23 3.73
N TYR A 78 -40.39 8.45 2.81
CA TYR A 78 -39.06 7.88 3.00
C TYR A 78 -37.98 8.67 2.27
N LEU A 79 -36.87 8.95 2.98
CA LEU A 79 -35.59 9.31 2.38
C LEU A 79 -34.62 8.12 2.49
N ILE A 80 -34.13 7.63 1.35
CA ILE A 80 -33.24 6.46 1.31
C ILE A 80 -31.80 6.90 1.07
N LEU A 81 -30.93 6.63 2.05
CA LEU A 81 -29.49 6.75 1.88
C LEU A 81 -28.90 5.43 1.44
N ILE A 82 -28.06 5.44 0.42
CA ILE A 82 -27.34 4.25 -0.05
C ILE A 82 -25.87 4.39 0.30
N LYS A 83 -25.29 3.37 0.95
CA LYS A 83 -23.87 3.33 1.25
C LYS A 83 -23.24 2.01 0.80
N PHE A 84 -22.45 2.09 -0.27
CA PHE A 84 -21.63 0.97 -0.72
C PHE A 84 -20.29 0.92 0.01
N HIS A 85 -19.80 -0.31 0.22
CA HIS A 85 -18.42 -0.56 0.66
C HIS A 85 -17.42 -0.17 -0.44
N ASP A 86 -16.21 0.25 -0.07
CA ASP A 86 -15.15 0.68 -1.01
C ASP A 86 -14.68 -0.44 -1.96
N LEU A 87 -15.02 -1.69 -1.64
CA LEU A 87 -14.72 -2.89 -2.44
C LEU A 87 -15.91 -3.33 -3.32
N MET A 88 -17.01 -2.57 -3.31
CA MET A 88 -18.17 -2.87 -4.16
C MET A 88 -17.76 -2.83 -5.63
N ASP A 89 -18.30 -3.77 -6.42
CA ASP A 89 -18.09 -3.80 -7.86
C ASP A 89 -18.51 -2.44 -8.46
N PRO A 90 -17.59 -1.71 -9.12
CA PRO A 90 -17.86 -0.38 -9.64
C PRO A 90 -19.07 -0.32 -10.58
N LYS A 91 -19.42 -1.44 -11.23
CA LYS A 91 -20.60 -1.50 -12.10
C LYS A 91 -21.90 -1.24 -11.33
N TRP A 92 -22.02 -1.71 -10.09
CA TRP A 92 -23.22 -1.51 -9.28
C TRP A 92 -23.28 -0.10 -8.72
N ILE A 93 -22.14 0.47 -8.32
CA ILE A 93 -22.06 1.88 -7.95
C ILE A 93 -22.54 2.76 -9.12
N LYS A 94 -22.05 2.47 -10.33
CA LYS A 94 -22.45 3.19 -11.54
C LYS A 94 -23.95 3.00 -11.84
N ALA A 95 -24.45 1.77 -11.82
CA ALA A 95 -25.86 1.47 -12.09
C ALA A 95 -26.81 2.20 -11.14
N TYR A 96 -26.50 2.22 -9.84
CA TYR A 96 -27.29 2.97 -8.86
C TYR A 96 -27.18 4.48 -9.08
N LYS A 97 -25.99 5.03 -9.34
CA LYS A 97 -25.83 6.47 -9.65
C LYS A 97 -26.68 6.90 -10.84
N GLU A 98 -26.71 6.09 -11.90
CA GLU A 98 -27.50 6.36 -13.10
C GLU A 98 -29.00 6.24 -12.81
N ALA A 99 -29.41 5.20 -12.10
CA ALA A 99 -30.82 4.92 -11.83
C ALA A 99 -31.48 5.91 -10.85
N ILE A 100 -30.71 6.48 -9.91
CA ILE A 100 -31.23 7.49 -8.96
C ILE A 100 -31.11 8.92 -9.49
N ALA A 101 -30.55 9.11 -10.70
CA ALA A 101 -30.43 10.45 -11.29
C ALA A 101 -31.83 11.06 -11.49
N GLY A 102 -32.11 12.16 -10.79
CA GLY A 102 -33.43 12.81 -10.81
C GLY A 102 -34.44 12.23 -9.82
N VAL A 103 -34.09 11.20 -9.05
CA VAL A 103 -34.93 10.69 -7.96
C VAL A 103 -34.65 11.51 -6.70
N ARG A 104 -35.61 12.35 -6.30
CA ARG A 104 -35.45 13.27 -5.16
C ARG A 104 -35.11 12.54 -3.86
N ASN A 105 -35.78 11.42 -3.57
CA ASN A 105 -35.74 10.79 -2.25
C ASN A 105 -34.70 9.67 -2.10
N VAL A 106 -33.68 9.63 -2.96
CA VAL A 106 -32.60 8.64 -2.87
C VAL A 106 -31.25 9.32 -3.03
N ILE A 107 -30.35 9.10 -2.06
CA ILE A 107 -29.03 9.73 -2.04
C ILE A 107 -27.95 8.67 -1.87
N LEU A 108 -27.00 8.61 -2.80
CA LEU A 108 -25.80 7.80 -2.65
C LEU A 108 -24.74 8.55 -1.82
N LYS A 109 -24.28 7.95 -0.73
CA LYS A 109 -23.26 8.51 0.18
C LYS A 109 -21.88 7.89 -0.07
N GLU A 110 -20.90 8.74 -0.35
CA GLU A 110 -19.50 8.35 -0.58
C GLU A 110 -18.62 8.47 0.67
N GLU A 111 -19.21 8.84 1.80
CA GLU A 111 -18.49 9.00 3.07
C GLU A 111 -17.80 7.69 3.49
N LYS A 112 -16.56 7.78 3.99
CA LYS A 112 -15.80 6.59 4.43
C LYS A 112 -16.35 6.00 5.74
N ASN A 113 -16.82 6.86 6.64
CA ASN A 113 -17.32 6.43 7.93
C ASN A 113 -18.84 6.23 7.88
N ILE A 114 -19.29 4.98 8.05
CA ILE A 114 -20.71 4.63 8.04
C ILE A 114 -21.44 4.99 9.34
N VAL A 115 -20.74 5.20 10.45
CA VAL A 115 -21.31 5.41 11.79
C VAL A 115 -22.32 6.56 11.81
N LYS A 116 -21.99 7.67 11.14
CA LYS A 116 -22.90 8.81 10.99
C LYS A 116 -24.24 8.38 10.40
N LEU A 117 -24.22 7.62 9.31
CA LEU A 117 -25.41 7.14 8.62
C LEU A 117 -26.22 6.18 9.50
N LEU A 118 -25.56 5.32 10.29
CA LEU A 118 -26.21 4.42 11.25
C LEU A 118 -26.94 5.21 12.35
N LEU A 119 -26.29 6.25 12.89
CA LEU A 119 -26.90 7.10 13.91
C LEU A 119 -28.12 7.86 13.38
N GLN A 120 -28.07 8.31 12.11
CA GLN A 120 -29.18 9.04 11.48
C GLN A 120 -30.35 8.14 11.06
N ALA A 121 -30.10 6.94 10.56
CA ALA A 121 -31.16 6.09 9.99
C ALA A 121 -32.14 5.57 11.04
N ASP A 122 -33.41 5.45 10.66
CA ASP A 122 -34.51 4.87 11.44
C ASP A 122 -34.62 3.36 11.23
N LEU A 123 -34.26 2.88 10.03
CA LEU A 123 -34.27 1.47 9.66
C LEU A 123 -33.12 1.17 8.70
N LEU A 124 -32.51 -0.01 8.86
CA LEU A 124 -31.47 -0.52 7.97
C LEU A 124 -32.02 -1.59 7.01
N ILE A 125 -31.74 -1.44 5.73
CA ILE A 125 -31.95 -2.43 4.68
C ILE A 125 -30.60 -3.02 4.30
N SER A 126 -30.46 -4.34 4.34
CA SER A 126 -29.17 -5.00 4.08
C SER A 126 -29.32 -6.43 3.54
N ASP A 127 -28.24 -7.19 3.51
CA ASP A 127 -28.18 -8.60 3.13
C ASP A 127 -27.53 -9.44 4.23
N THR A 128 -26.24 -9.74 4.10
CA THR A 128 -25.43 -10.43 5.11
C THR A 128 -24.31 -9.55 5.66
N SER A 129 -24.42 -8.23 5.45
CA SER A 129 -23.38 -7.30 5.87
C SER A 129 -23.22 -7.31 7.39
N SER A 130 -21.97 -7.22 7.87
CA SER A 130 -21.68 -7.12 9.30
C SER A 130 -22.26 -5.84 9.94
N VAL A 131 -22.63 -4.84 9.12
CA VAL A 131 -23.27 -3.60 9.58
C VAL A 131 -24.61 -3.85 10.27
N ILE A 132 -25.28 -4.99 9.98
CA ILE A 132 -26.53 -5.38 10.65
C ILE A 132 -26.32 -5.45 12.16
N TYR A 133 -25.28 -6.14 12.61
CA TYR A 133 -24.99 -6.26 14.05
C TYR A 133 -24.67 -4.91 14.68
N GLU A 134 -23.95 -4.03 13.97
CA GLU A 134 -23.67 -2.68 14.46
C GLU A 134 -24.94 -1.82 14.57
N PHE A 135 -25.92 -2.02 13.70
CA PHE A 135 -27.17 -1.25 13.70
C PHE A 135 -28.16 -1.78 14.74
N LEU A 136 -28.25 -3.10 14.93
CA LEU A 136 -29.10 -3.71 15.96
C LEU A 136 -28.73 -3.19 17.37
N LEU A 137 -27.45 -2.87 17.61
CA LEU A 137 -26.98 -2.28 18.87
C LEU A 137 -27.49 -0.84 19.12
N LEU A 138 -27.98 -0.15 18.08
CA LEU A 138 -28.68 1.14 18.23
C LEU A 138 -30.14 0.98 18.65
N ASP A 139 -30.62 -0.26 18.78
CA ASP A 139 -32.00 -0.63 19.04
C ASP A 139 -32.95 -0.04 18.00
N LYS A 140 -32.67 -0.35 16.74
CA LYS A 140 -33.44 0.08 15.57
C LYS A 140 -33.71 -1.09 14.63
N PRO A 141 -34.86 -1.11 13.93
CA PRO A 141 -35.26 -2.24 13.08
C PRO A 141 -34.31 -2.47 11.90
N VAL A 142 -34.20 -3.74 11.51
CA VAL A 142 -33.40 -4.19 10.36
C VAL A 142 -34.24 -5.09 9.47
N VAL A 143 -34.22 -4.80 8.17
CA VAL A 143 -34.72 -5.67 7.11
C VAL A 143 -33.54 -6.21 6.32
N SER A 144 -33.43 -7.53 6.19
CA SER A 144 -32.40 -8.17 5.36
C SER A 144 -32.94 -9.12 4.30
N PHE A 145 -32.10 -9.39 3.31
CA PHE A 145 -32.44 -10.32 2.23
C PHE A 145 -31.38 -11.40 2.08
N LYS A 146 -31.82 -12.66 2.11
CA LYS A 146 -30.99 -13.86 1.94
C LYS A 146 -29.72 -13.82 2.80
N THR A 147 -29.86 -13.39 4.06
CA THR A 147 -28.74 -13.41 5.00
C THR A 147 -28.20 -14.83 5.17
N ILE A 148 -26.89 -14.96 5.36
CA ILE A 148 -26.23 -16.24 5.67
C ILE A 148 -25.97 -16.41 7.17
N ALA A 149 -26.51 -15.52 8.00
CA ALA A 149 -26.42 -15.65 9.44
C ALA A 149 -27.13 -16.92 9.93
N GLU A 150 -26.48 -17.69 10.82
CA GLU A 150 -27.04 -18.94 11.35
C GLU A 150 -28.29 -18.71 12.20
N LYS A 151 -28.30 -17.62 12.98
CA LYS A 151 -29.43 -17.22 13.82
C LYS A 151 -29.88 -15.83 13.41
N VAL A 152 -31.08 -15.74 12.84
CA VAL A 152 -31.70 -14.50 12.39
C VAL A 152 -32.76 -14.09 13.40
N LEU A 153 -32.58 -12.93 14.00
CA LEU A 153 -33.40 -12.38 15.09
C LEU A 153 -33.91 -10.97 14.73
N TRP A 154 -34.11 -10.75 13.44
CA TRP A 154 -34.62 -9.53 12.82
C TRP A 154 -35.35 -9.95 11.54
N ASP A 155 -36.01 -9.01 10.87
CA ASP A 155 -36.79 -9.36 9.68
C ASP A 155 -35.89 -9.73 8.50
N ASN A 156 -36.08 -10.92 7.93
CA ASN A 156 -35.31 -11.41 6.81
C ASN A 156 -36.16 -12.16 5.78
N SER A 157 -36.06 -11.74 4.52
CA SER A 157 -36.71 -12.40 3.41
C SER A 157 -35.75 -13.28 2.61
N ASN A 158 -36.23 -14.45 2.19
CA ASN A 158 -35.53 -15.34 1.25
C ASN A 158 -35.76 -14.95 -0.22
N LYS A 159 -36.53 -13.89 -0.50
CA LYS A 159 -36.84 -13.39 -1.84
C LYS A 159 -36.58 -11.89 -1.89
N TYR A 160 -35.99 -11.39 -2.99
CA TYR A 160 -35.76 -9.96 -3.20
C TYR A 160 -37.04 -9.27 -3.68
N SER A 161 -38.09 -9.32 -2.87
CA SER A 161 -39.40 -8.76 -3.16
C SER A 161 -40.07 -8.33 -1.87
N SER A 162 -41.07 -7.46 -1.98
CA SER A 162 -41.88 -6.95 -0.86
C SER A 162 -41.09 -6.04 0.09
N LEU A 163 -40.04 -5.38 -0.41
CA LEU A 163 -39.23 -4.47 0.41
C LEU A 163 -40.10 -3.41 1.08
N LYS A 164 -41.03 -2.82 0.32
CA LYS A 164 -41.94 -1.78 0.81
C LYS A 164 -42.76 -2.25 2.02
N ILE A 165 -43.42 -3.40 1.88
CA ILE A 165 -44.23 -4.00 2.95
C ILE A 165 -43.38 -4.28 4.19
N MET A 166 -42.19 -4.86 4.02
CA MET A 166 -41.30 -5.15 5.15
C MET A 166 -40.87 -3.87 5.87
N VAL A 167 -40.54 -2.80 5.14
CA VAL A 167 -40.16 -1.51 5.72
C VAL A 167 -41.32 -0.91 6.52
N GLU A 168 -42.52 -0.90 5.96
CA GLU A 168 -43.74 -0.39 6.62
C GLU A 168 -44.03 -1.16 7.92
N GLU A 169 -44.08 -2.50 7.86
CA GLU A 169 -44.35 -3.34 9.03
C GLU A 169 -43.31 -3.13 10.15
N ASN A 170 -42.03 -3.00 9.82
CA ASN A 170 -40.98 -2.81 10.82
C ASN A 170 -40.98 -1.41 11.43
N LEU A 171 -41.46 -0.39 10.71
CA LEU A 171 -41.57 0.97 11.24
C LEU A 171 -42.84 1.19 12.07
N GLU A 172 -43.93 0.48 11.76
CA GLU A 172 -45.21 0.61 12.45
C GLU A 172 -45.38 -0.35 13.63
N GLN A 173 -45.03 -1.62 13.45
CA GLN A 173 -45.33 -2.70 14.40
C GLN A 173 -44.09 -3.17 15.17
N ASP A 174 -42.93 -3.11 14.52
CA ASP A 174 -41.63 -3.52 15.06
C ASP A 174 -41.65 -4.88 15.80
N LYS A 175 -42.09 -5.93 15.10
CA LYS A 175 -42.28 -7.30 15.65
C LYS A 175 -41.03 -7.90 16.29
N PHE A 176 -39.83 -7.37 16.00
CA PHE A 176 -38.54 -7.89 16.44
C PHE A 176 -37.91 -7.07 17.58
N ALA A 177 -38.66 -6.18 18.24
CA ALA A 177 -38.12 -5.32 19.30
C ALA A 177 -37.53 -6.12 20.48
N GLU A 178 -38.19 -7.19 20.93
CA GLU A 178 -37.71 -8.03 22.04
C GLU A 178 -36.44 -8.82 21.65
N GLU A 179 -36.42 -9.39 20.45
CA GLU A 179 -35.26 -10.09 19.91
C GLU A 179 -34.07 -9.14 19.74
N ARG A 180 -34.29 -7.90 19.29
CA ARG A 180 -33.23 -6.88 19.22
C ARG A 180 -32.67 -6.55 20.58
N LYS A 181 -33.52 -6.39 21.59
CA LYS A 181 -33.09 -6.12 22.97
C LYS A 181 -32.20 -7.27 23.48
N TYR A 182 -32.61 -8.50 23.23
CA TYR A 182 -31.79 -9.68 23.51
C TYR A 182 -30.43 -9.65 22.78
N ILE A 183 -30.40 -9.30 21.48
CA ILE A 183 -29.14 -9.17 20.73
C ILE A 183 -28.25 -8.11 21.39
N LYS A 184 -28.81 -6.95 21.74
CA LYS A 184 -28.07 -5.86 22.37
C LYS A 184 -27.39 -6.30 23.66
N ASP A 185 -28.12 -7.00 24.51
CA ASP A 185 -27.62 -7.49 25.80
C ASP A 185 -26.56 -8.60 25.65
N GLN A 186 -26.57 -9.35 24.55
CA GLN A 186 -25.61 -10.45 24.32
C GLN A 186 -24.37 -10.06 23.52
N PHE A 187 -24.47 -9.08 22.61
CA PHE A 187 -23.38 -8.75 21.67
C PHE A 187 -22.41 -7.71 22.21
N HIS A 188 -22.89 -6.74 22.99
CA HIS A 188 -22.04 -5.68 23.53
C HIS A 188 -22.21 -5.56 25.05
N PRO A 189 -21.17 -5.91 25.84
CA PRO A 189 -21.29 -6.01 27.29
C PRO A 189 -21.41 -4.68 28.04
N TYR A 190 -21.26 -3.54 27.35
CA TYR A 190 -21.26 -2.22 27.98
C TYR A 190 -21.90 -1.19 27.05
N ASP A 191 -22.63 -0.23 27.63
CA ASP A 191 -23.24 0.90 26.91
C ASP A 191 -22.72 2.27 27.42
N ASP A 192 -21.64 2.24 28.21
CA ASP A 192 -21.06 3.40 28.91
C ASP A 192 -20.17 4.31 28.03
N GLY A 193 -19.90 3.87 26.80
CA GLY A 193 -18.99 4.55 25.89
C GLY A 193 -17.54 4.58 26.35
N LYS A 194 -17.09 3.61 27.16
CA LYS A 194 -15.72 3.56 27.70
C LYS A 194 -14.96 2.31 27.26
N SER A 195 -15.37 1.64 26.18
CA SER A 195 -14.72 0.42 25.70
C SER A 195 -13.27 0.67 25.27
N ALA A 196 -13.00 1.79 24.57
CA ALA A 196 -11.66 2.21 24.21
C ALA A 196 -10.78 2.45 25.45
N LYS A 197 -11.33 3.13 26.45
CA LYS A 197 -10.64 3.40 27.72
C LYS A 197 -10.34 2.10 28.46
N ARG A 198 -11.33 1.22 28.63
CA ARG A 198 -11.16 -0.11 29.24
C ARG A 198 -10.11 -0.94 28.52
N MET A 199 -10.08 -0.94 27.19
CA MET A 199 -9.05 -1.62 26.40
C MET A 199 -7.63 -1.11 26.71
N VAL A 200 -7.44 0.21 26.81
CA VAL A 200 -6.15 0.83 27.13
C VAL A 200 -5.74 0.52 28.57
N GLU A 201 -6.65 0.70 29.53
CA GLU A 201 -6.39 0.43 30.96
C GLU A 201 -6.01 -1.04 31.19
N VAL A 202 -6.71 -1.97 30.54
CA VAL A 202 -6.38 -3.40 30.58
C VAL A 202 -5.00 -3.67 30.00
N ALA A 203 -4.66 -3.10 28.84
CA ALA A 203 -3.35 -3.30 28.24
C ALA A 203 -2.23 -2.75 29.14
N GLN A 204 -2.44 -1.57 29.75
CA GLN A 204 -1.50 -0.97 30.70
C GLN A 204 -1.32 -1.85 31.94
N GLY A 205 -2.43 -2.32 32.53
CA GLY A 205 -2.39 -3.21 33.70
C GLY A 205 -1.64 -4.51 33.41
N LEU A 206 -1.91 -5.15 32.26
CA LEU A 206 -1.20 -6.37 31.86
C LEU A 206 0.31 -6.15 31.66
N ILE A 207 0.69 -5.02 31.06
CA ILE A 207 2.11 -4.68 30.88
C ILE A 207 2.78 -4.39 32.23
N GLN A 208 2.08 -3.76 33.17
CA GLN A 208 2.60 -3.50 34.52
C GLN A 208 2.77 -4.79 35.32
N GLU A 209 1.79 -5.70 35.27
CA GLU A 209 1.81 -6.96 36.01
C GLU A 209 2.80 -7.97 35.43
N LYS A 210 2.85 -8.10 34.10
CA LYS A 210 3.55 -9.21 33.41
C LYS A 210 4.78 -8.77 32.62
N GLY A 211 4.98 -7.48 32.45
CA GLY A 211 5.96 -6.93 31.53
C GLY A 211 5.61 -7.18 30.06
N VAL A 212 6.51 -6.75 29.17
CA VAL A 212 6.45 -7.09 27.75
C VAL A 212 7.41 -8.26 27.51
N PRO A 213 6.95 -9.44 27.04
CA PRO A 213 7.84 -10.54 26.73
C PRO A 213 8.86 -10.12 25.68
N GLU A 214 10.14 -10.38 25.91
CA GLU A 214 11.20 -10.07 24.93
C GLU A 214 10.98 -10.80 23.59
N LYS A 215 10.33 -11.97 23.62
CA LYS A 215 10.14 -12.85 22.46
C LYS A 215 8.76 -13.49 22.52
N ARG A 216 8.07 -13.61 21.38
CA ARG A 216 6.85 -14.43 21.29
C ARG A 216 7.19 -15.92 21.25
N ALA A 217 6.51 -16.72 22.05
CA ALA A 217 6.56 -18.17 21.97
C ALA A 217 5.81 -18.64 20.70
N LEU A 218 6.56 -18.94 19.64
CA LEU A 218 5.99 -19.35 18.35
C LEU A 218 6.44 -20.77 17.99
N SER A 219 5.51 -21.57 17.47
CA SER A 219 5.84 -22.88 16.90
C SER A 219 6.82 -22.75 15.73
N LEU A 220 7.61 -23.80 15.46
CA LEU A 220 8.60 -23.80 14.37
C LEU A 220 7.95 -23.47 13.01
N ALA A 221 6.79 -24.08 12.73
CA ALA A 221 6.03 -23.79 11.51
C ALA A 221 5.62 -22.31 11.42
N ARG A 222 5.24 -21.69 12.56
CA ARG A 222 4.87 -20.27 12.59
C ARG A 222 6.09 -19.36 12.42
N LYS A 223 7.23 -19.68 13.06
CA LYS A 223 8.51 -19.00 12.86
C LYS A 223 8.94 -19.06 11.40
N LEU A 224 8.91 -20.23 10.77
CA LEU A 224 9.24 -20.40 9.35
C LEU A 224 8.31 -19.60 8.43
N LYS A 225 6.99 -19.61 8.71
CA LYS A 225 6.02 -18.81 7.95
C LYS A 225 6.28 -17.31 8.08
N ILE A 226 6.55 -16.82 9.29
CA ILE A 226 6.89 -15.42 9.54
C ILE A 226 8.20 -15.06 8.84
N ASN A 227 9.24 -15.88 9.00
CA ASN A 227 10.54 -15.66 8.36
C ASN A 227 10.44 -15.65 6.83
N ARG A 228 9.54 -16.44 6.25
CA ARG A 228 9.26 -16.43 4.81
C ARG A 228 8.56 -15.15 4.35
N LEU A 229 7.67 -14.58 5.18
CA LEU A 229 6.89 -13.38 4.87
C LEU A 229 7.68 -12.10 5.11
N PHE A 230 8.39 -12.01 6.23
CA PHE A 230 8.98 -10.79 6.76
C PHE A 230 10.52 -10.85 6.85
N GLY A 231 11.13 -12.00 6.60
CA GLY A 231 12.56 -12.22 6.85
C GLY A 231 12.83 -12.74 8.26
N GLN A 232 14.03 -13.29 8.48
CA GLN A 232 14.46 -13.70 9.82
C GLN A 232 14.62 -12.45 10.71
N ALA A 233 14.22 -12.57 11.97
CA ALA A 233 14.51 -11.55 12.97
C ALA A 233 16.03 -11.39 13.13
N VAL A 234 16.49 -10.14 13.22
CA VAL A 234 17.91 -9.84 13.47
C VAL A 234 18.18 -10.12 14.94
N GLU A 235 19.13 -10.99 15.24
CA GLU A 235 19.45 -11.36 16.63
C GLU A 235 19.92 -10.16 17.47
N ASN A 236 20.45 -9.12 16.82
CA ASN A 236 20.96 -7.92 17.47
C ASN A 236 20.59 -6.68 16.65
N PRO A 237 19.41 -6.06 16.80
CA PRO A 237 19.16 -4.75 16.22
C PRO A 237 20.15 -3.72 16.77
N PHE A 238 20.45 -2.64 16.03
CA PHE A 238 21.33 -1.60 16.57
C PHE A 238 20.57 -0.81 17.64
N THR A 239 20.92 -1.00 18.91
CA THR A 239 20.32 -0.29 20.06
C THR A 239 21.26 0.75 20.68
N GLY A 240 22.47 0.88 20.14
CA GLY A 240 23.47 1.84 20.63
C GLY A 240 23.14 3.29 20.26
N PRO A 241 23.80 4.27 20.90
CA PRO A 241 23.68 5.66 20.50
C PRO A 241 24.26 5.86 19.10
N LYS A 242 23.57 6.64 18.28
CA LYS A 242 24.05 7.04 16.95
C LYS A 242 25.17 8.09 17.11
N LYS A 243 26.41 7.68 16.88
CA LYS A 243 27.61 8.52 16.98
C LYS A 243 27.90 9.29 15.70
N ASN A 244 27.74 8.62 14.55
CA ASN A 244 27.96 9.20 13.24
C ASN A 244 26.64 9.55 12.56
N LYS A 245 26.61 10.72 11.92
CA LYS A 245 25.43 11.22 11.21
C LYS A 245 25.42 10.77 9.75
N ILE A 246 24.22 10.51 9.23
CA ILE A 246 23.95 10.04 7.87
C ILE A 246 23.08 11.07 7.15
N SER A 247 23.50 11.48 5.96
CA SER A 247 22.66 12.20 4.99
C SER A 247 22.10 11.20 3.97
N ALA A 248 20.78 11.02 3.97
CA ALA A 248 20.07 10.23 2.98
C ALA A 248 19.72 11.11 1.76
N LEU A 249 20.08 10.63 0.56
CA LEU A 249 19.92 11.38 -0.69
C LEU A 249 19.04 10.61 -1.66
N LEU A 250 18.13 11.33 -2.31
CA LEU A 250 17.29 10.82 -3.38
C LEU A 250 17.27 11.78 -4.56
N ILE A 251 17.26 11.22 -5.77
CA ILE A 251 16.88 11.93 -7.00
C ILE A 251 15.57 11.35 -7.50
N THR A 252 14.67 12.20 -8.00
CA THR A 252 13.34 11.73 -8.40
C THR A 252 12.79 12.47 -9.62
N LEU A 253 11.86 11.79 -10.30
CA LEU A 253 11.02 12.32 -11.39
C LEU A 253 9.78 11.42 -11.53
N ASN A 254 8.61 11.97 -11.21
CA ASN A 254 7.31 11.32 -11.32
C ASN A 254 7.22 9.98 -10.55
N GLU A 255 7.44 10.05 -9.23
CA GLU A 255 7.45 8.89 -8.33
C GLU A 255 6.39 9.01 -7.22
N ILE A 256 5.20 9.54 -7.54
CA ILE A 256 4.13 9.82 -6.56
C ILE A 256 3.73 8.59 -5.74
N ILE A 257 3.89 7.41 -6.34
CA ILE A 257 3.56 6.12 -5.75
C ILE A 257 4.56 5.71 -4.68
N HIS A 258 5.85 6.03 -4.87
CA HIS A 258 6.91 5.52 -4.01
C HIS A 258 7.49 6.55 -3.05
N ILE A 259 7.28 7.84 -3.32
CA ILE A 259 7.98 8.93 -2.64
C ILE A 259 7.66 9.05 -1.14
N GLU A 260 6.42 8.77 -0.73
CA GLU A 260 6.01 8.84 0.69
C GLU A 260 6.65 7.72 1.50
N GLU A 261 6.46 6.48 1.06
CA GLU A 261 7.02 5.31 1.75
C GLU A 261 8.56 5.33 1.81
N VAL A 262 9.26 5.86 0.77
CA VAL A 262 10.73 5.93 0.80
C VAL A 262 11.22 7.01 1.78
N ILE A 263 10.53 8.15 1.88
CA ILE A 263 10.87 9.19 2.86
C ILE A 263 10.68 8.66 4.28
N GLU A 264 9.56 7.98 4.54
CA GLU A 264 9.30 7.33 5.83
C GLU A 264 10.35 6.26 6.16
N ASN A 265 10.73 5.45 5.16
CA ASN A 265 11.75 4.42 5.31
C ASN A 265 13.16 4.98 5.62
N LEU A 266 13.42 6.24 5.25
CA LEU A 266 14.69 6.93 5.49
C LEU A 266 14.69 7.79 6.76
N SER A 267 13.59 7.78 7.54
CA SER A 267 13.44 8.56 8.78
C SER A 267 14.51 8.31 9.86
N PHE A 268 15.31 7.25 9.73
CA PHE A 268 16.44 6.98 10.62
C PHE A 268 17.71 7.76 10.27
N ALA A 269 17.77 8.42 9.11
CA ALA A 269 18.85 9.33 8.73
C ALA A 269 18.71 10.67 9.46
N ASP A 270 19.81 11.41 9.65
CA ASP A 270 19.78 12.72 10.33
C ASP A 270 19.42 13.85 9.38
N GLU A 271 19.64 13.64 8.09
CA GLU A 271 19.30 14.57 7.03
C GLU A 271 18.70 13.77 5.87
N ILE A 272 17.62 14.27 5.28
CA ILE A 272 17.04 13.73 4.05
C ILE A 272 17.01 14.84 3.01
N ILE A 273 17.63 14.60 1.85
CA ILE A 273 17.65 15.52 0.72
C ILE A 273 17.00 14.85 -0.48
N VAL A 274 16.00 15.52 -1.05
CA VAL A 274 15.34 15.08 -2.29
C VAL A 274 15.57 16.11 -3.38
N VAL A 275 16.23 15.69 -4.46
CA VAL A 275 16.40 16.50 -5.67
C VAL A 275 15.43 16.03 -6.74
N ASP A 276 14.41 16.84 -7.00
CA ASP A 276 13.36 16.56 -7.97
C ASP A 276 13.64 17.21 -9.32
N SER A 277 13.37 16.46 -10.38
CA SER A 277 13.62 16.86 -11.77
C SER A 277 12.39 17.51 -12.41
N TYR A 278 11.64 18.31 -11.64
CA TYR A 278 10.35 18.90 -12.00
C TYR A 278 9.27 17.85 -12.29
N SER A 279 8.92 17.06 -11.28
CA SER A 279 7.79 16.14 -11.37
C SER A 279 6.47 16.85 -11.64
N THR A 280 5.59 16.21 -12.41
CA THR A 280 4.28 16.72 -12.84
C THR A 280 3.11 15.84 -12.40
N ASP A 281 3.37 14.80 -11.59
CA ASP A 281 2.38 13.80 -11.17
C ASP A 281 1.92 13.96 -9.70
N GLY A 282 2.26 15.10 -9.07
CA GLY A 282 1.99 15.35 -7.65
C GLY A 282 3.16 15.02 -6.71
N THR A 283 4.28 14.48 -7.22
CA THR A 283 5.42 14.04 -6.39
C THR A 283 5.98 15.19 -5.55
N ALA A 284 6.15 16.38 -6.14
CA ALA A 284 6.72 17.54 -5.48
C ALA A 284 5.83 18.03 -4.32
N GLU A 285 4.52 18.09 -4.55
CA GLU A 285 3.51 18.48 -3.55
C GLU A 285 3.51 17.52 -2.36
N LYS A 286 3.75 16.23 -2.62
CA LYS A 286 3.82 15.22 -1.56
C LYS A 286 5.08 15.37 -0.71
N ILE A 287 6.24 15.62 -1.33
CA ILE A 287 7.50 15.83 -0.60
C ILE A 287 7.42 17.08 0.28
N LYS A 288 6.82 18.17 -0.23
CA LYS A 288 6.67 19.43 0.52
C LYS A 288 5.88 19.30 1.83
N LYS A 289 5.13 18.21 2.03
CA LYS A 289 4.43 17.92 3.30
C LYS A 289 5.36 17.47 4.42
N TYR A 290 6.62 17.13 4.12
CA TYR A 290 7.61 16.66 5.10
C TYR A 290 8.58 17.80 5.45
N PRO A 291 8.36 18.55 6.54
CA PRO A 291 9.16 19.74 6.86
C PRO A 291 10.63 19.43 7.19
N HIS A 292 10.94 18.19 7.56
CA HIS A 292 12.30 17.72 7.85
C HIS A 292 13.07 17.27 6.59
N VAL A 293 12.44 17.29 5.41
CA VAL A 293 13.07 16.93 4.14
C VAL A 293 13.53 18.18 3.42
N LYS A 294 14.82 18.25 3.10
CA LYS A 294 15.39 19.30 2.26
C LYS A 294 15.04 19.03 0.80
N PHE A 295 14.00 19.72 0.33
CA PHE A 295 13.51 19.59 -1.04
C PHE A 295 14.17 20.61 -1.98
N ILE A 296 14.72 20.13 -3.10
CA ILE A 296 15.38 20.97 -4.12
C ILE A 296 14.86 20.55 -5.49
N GLN A 297 14.58 21.52 -6.36
CA GLN A 297 14.26 21.24 -7.76
C GLN A 297 15.42 21.67 -8.67
N ARG A 298 15.78 20.80 -9.62
CA ARG A 298 16.85 21.06 -10.60
C ARG A 298 16.60 20.30 -11.90
N PRO A 299 16.79 20.92 -13.09
CA PRO A 299 16.64 20.22 -14.36
C PRO A 299 17.56 18.99 -14.42
N PHE A 300 17.06 17.89 -14.96
CA PHE A 300 17.86 16.67 -15.11
C PHE A 300 18.69 16.72 -16.40
N GLU A 301 20.00 16.78 -16.26
CA GLU A 301 20.92 16.61 -17.39
C GLU A 301 21.28 15.13 -17.58
N ASN A 302 21.85 14.51 -16.54
CA ASN A 302 22.18 13.11 -16.50
C ASN A 302 22.28 12.61 -15.05
N PHE A 303 22.36 11.29 -14.86
CA PHE A 303 22.38 10.69 -13.52
C PHE A 303 23.61 11.10 -12.71
N THR A 304 24.80 11.05 -13.30
CA THR A 304 26.07 11.39 -12.63
C THR A 304 26.04 12.83 -12.09
N ASP A 305 25.61 13.77 -12.91
CA ASP A 305 25.49 15.19 -12.57
C ASP A 305 24.45 15.42 -11.46
N GLN A 306 23.24 14.87 -11.59
CA GLN A 306 22.18 15.03 -10.58
C GLN A 306 22.57 14.40 -9.23
N LYS A 307 23.25 13.25 -9.24
CA LYS A 307 23.75 12.60 -8.02
C LYS A 307 24.88 13.35 -7.36
N SER A 308 25.80 13.90 -8.15
CA SER A 308 26.90 14.74 -7.64
C SER A 308 26.35 16.00 -6.99
N PHE A 309 25.40 16.68 -7.65
CA PHE A 309 24.71 17.82 -7.08
C PHE A 309 24.01 17.48 -5.76
N ALA A 310 23.26 16.38 -5.69
CA ALA A 310 22.60 15.94 -4.45
C ALA A 310 23.62 15.69 -3.33
N MET A 311 24.75 15.05 -3.66
CA MET A 311 25.84 14.79 -2.72
C MET A 311 26.48 16.09 -2.21
N ASP A 312 26.65 17.09 -3.05
CA ASP A 312 27.20 18.39 -2.66
C ASP A 312 26.31 19.12 -1.64
N LYS A 313 24.99 18.90 -1.69
CA LYS A 313 24.04 19.50 -0.74
C LYS A 313 23.99 18.81 0.62
N ALA A 314 24.59 17.63 0.75
CA ALA A 314 24.67 16.86 1.99
C ALA A 314 25.59 17.51 3.02
N LEU A 315 25.10 17.61 4.27
CA LEU A 315 25.83 18.14 5.41
C LEU A 315 26.76 17.12 6.06
N HIS A 316 26.43 15.83 5.99
CA HIS A 316 27.19 14.78 6.65
C HIS A 316 28.06 13.98 5.68
N ASP A 317 29.15 13.42 6.21
CA ASP A 317 30.11 12.66 5.40
C ASP A 317 29.56 11.30 5.00
N TRP A 318 28.81 10.61 5.87
CA TRP A 318 28.12 9.37 5.49
C TRP A 318 26.91 9.67 4.62
N ILE A 319 26.97 9.20 3.38
CA ILE A 319 25.91 9.32 2.38
C ILE A 319 25.21 7.99 2.22
N LEU A 320 23.89 8.01 2.37
CA LEU A 320 23.00 6.92 2.01
C LEU A 320 22.19 7.31 0.78
N PHE A 321 22.64 6.91 -0.40
CA PHE A 321 22.02 7.30 -1.67
C PHE A 321 21.07 6.20 -2.15
N ILE A 322 19.76 6.43 -2.09
CA ILE A 322 18.72 5.42 -2.39
C ILE A 322 17.82 5.92 -3.53
N ASP A 323 17.42 5.01 -4.43
CA ASP A 323 16.47 5.35 -5.49
C ASP A 323 15.03 5.36 -4.93
N ALA A 324 14.12 6.17 -5.49
CA ALA A 324 12.76 6.28 -4.96
C ALA A 324 12.00 4.94 -4.94
N ASP A 325 12.33 4.01 -5.84
CA ASP A 325 11.74 2.66 -5.93
C ASP A 325 12.46 1.60 -5.08
N GLU A 326 13.38 1.99 -4.18
CA GLU A 326 14.11 1.09 -3.29
C GLU A 326 13.64 1.22 -1.83
N ARG A 327 13.76 0.15 -1.03
CA ARG A 327 13.43 0.14 0.41
C ARG A 327 14.49 -0.60 1.20
N ILE A 328 14.83 -0.04 2.35
CA ILE A 328 15.74 -0.58 3.36
C ILE A 328 14.90 -1.36 4.39
N PRO A 329 14.92 -2.70 4.38
CA PRO A 329 14.26 -3.46 5.43
C PRO A 329 15.01 -3.29 6.76
N ASP A 330 14.34 -3.50 7.89
CA ASP A 330 14.92 -3.30 9.23
C ASP A 330 16.30 -4.00 9.43
N PRO A 331 16.52 -5.25 8.97
CA PRO A 331 17.85 -5.87 9.03
C PRO A 331 18.95 -5.05 8.37
N LEU A 332 18.66 -4.46 7.21
CA LEU A 332 19.62 -3.64 6.49
C LEU A 332 19.82 -2.29 7.18
N LYS A 333 18.77 -1.69 7.74
CA LYS A 333 18.86 -0.46 8.53
C LYS A 333 19.78 -0.66 9.74
N ASP A 334 19.57 -1.75 10.50
CA ASP A 334 20.40 -2.07 11.67
C ASP A 334 21.85 -2.32 11.28
N GLU A 335 22.07 -3.03 10.17
CA GLU A 335 23.40 -3.29 9.64
C GLU A 335 24.11 -2.00 9.20
N ILE A 336 23.40 -1.08 8.54
CA ILE A 336 23.90 0.25 8.19
C ILE A 336 24.31 1.00 9.46
N LEU A 337 23.43 1.06 10.46
CA LEU A 337 23.70 1.77 11.71
C LEU A 337 24.88 1.18 12.48
N LYS A 338 24.99 -0.15 12.55
CA LYS A 338 26.18 -0.81 13.12
C LYS A 338 27.44 -0.47 12.36
N CYS A 339 27.38 -0.55 11.02
CA CYS A 339 28.51 -0.23 10.17
C CYS A 339 28.96 1.21 10.47
N VAL A 340 28.11 2.21 10.25
CA VAL A 340 28.50 3.63 10.39
C VAL A 340 28.94 4.02 11.79
N ASN A 341 28.58 3.26 12.84
CA ASN A 341 28.94 3.57 14.23
C ASN A 341 30.04 2.66 14.80
N ALA A 342 30.66 1.80 13.97
CA ALA A 342 31.73 0.91 14.40
C ALA A 342 32.97 1.72 14.86
N PRO A 343 33.63 1.33 15.98
CA PRO A 343 34.76 2.08 16.53
C PRO A 343 36.00 2.09 15.63
N HIS A 344 36.21 1.04 14.82
CA HIS A 344 37.28 0.95 13.82
C HIS A 344 36.66 0.81 12.44
N GLN A 345 36.69 1.91 11.68
CA GLN A 345 35.93 2.05 10.45
C GLN A 345 36.86 2.10 9.24
N ASP A 346 37.43 0.95 8.88
CA ASP A 346 38.38 0.86 7.78
C ASP A 346 37.69 1.07 6.42
N LYS A 347 36.45 0.57 6.29
CA LYS A 347 35.66 0.62 5.05
C LYS A 347 35.01 1.98 4.85
N VAL A 348 35.19 2.54 3.66
CA VAL A 348 34.67 3.88 3.29
C VAL A 348 33.45 3.82 2.38
N ALA A 349 33.08 2.63 1.90
CA ALA A 349 31.93 2.40 1.03
C ALA A 349 31.40 0.98 1.14
N TYR A 350 30.10 0.77 0.93
CA TYR A 350 29.44 -0.52 1.06
C TYR A 350 28.49 -0.80 -0.10
N PHE A 351 28.65 -2.01 -0.67
CA PHE A 351 27.70 -2.58 -1.63
C PHE A 351 26.47 -3.12 -0.93
N PHE A 352 25.32 -2.89 -1.55
CA PHE A 352 24.04 -3.43 -1.15
C PHE A 352 23.65 -4.50 -2.17
N MET A 353 23.42 -5.72 -1.69
CA MET A 353 22.81 -6.77 -2.50
C MET A 353 21.32 -6.45 -2.68
N ARG A 354 20.74 -6.74 -3.84
CA ARG A 354 19.33 -6.39 -4.13
C ARG A 354 18.41 -7.60 -4.22
N THR A 355 17.23 -7.46 -3.63
CA THR A 355 16.06 -8.33 -3.85
C THR A 355 15.13 -7.61 -4.82
N PHE A 356 15.01 -8.14 -6.03
CA PHE A 356 14.18 -7.54 -7.07
C PHE A 356 12.72 -7.96 -6.92
N MET A 357 11.80 -6.99 -6.95
CA MET A 357 10.37 -7.20 -6.90
C MET A 357 9.77 -7.03 -8.30
N PHE A 358 9.14 -8.10 -8.81
CA PHE A 358 8.32 -8.06 -10.00
C PHE A 358 6.84 -7.94 -9.63
N LYS A 359 6.30 -6.73 -9.73
CA LYS A 359 5.03 -6.34 -9.10
C LYS A 359 5.14 -6.65 -7.59
N ASN A 360 4.19 -7.40 -7.05
CA ASN A 360 4.15 -7.75 -5.63
C ASN A 360 4.81 -9.10 -5.33
N LYS A 361 5.76 -9.55 -6.16
CA LYS A 361 6.39 -10.86 -5.97
C LYS A 361 7.89 -10.78 -6.26
N VAL A 362 8.68 -11.42 -5.39
CA VAL A 362 10.13 -11.56 -5.56
C VAL A 362 10.49 -12.23 -6.89
N LEU A 363 11.53 -11.73 -7.52
CA LEU A 363 12.25 -12.33 -8.64
C LEU A 363 13.59 -12.85 -8.10
N ARG A 364 13.82 -14.16 -8.17
CA ARG A 364 14.96 -14.80 -7.53
C ARG A 364 16.11 -15.06 -8.50
N PHE A 365 15.81 -15.24 -9.78
CA PHE A 365 16.74 -15.65 -10.82
C PHE A 365 16.78 -14.61 -11.95
N SER A 366 16.87 -15.04 -13.22
CA SER A 366 16.88 -14.15 -14.40
C SER A 366 18.06 -13.17 -14.47
N GLY A 367 19.18 -13.51 -13.83
CA GLY A 367 20.43 -12.74 -13.83
C GLY A 367 20.53 -11.63 -12.78
N TRP A 368 19.59 -11.56 -11.83
CA TRP A 368 19.56 -10.55 -10.77
C TRP A 368 20.12 -11.05 -9.41
N GLN A 369 20.54 -12.31 -9.32
CA GLN A 369 20.97 -12.95 -8.06
C GLN A 369 22.22 -12.34 -7.41
N SER A 370 23.11 -11.79 -8.24
CA SER A 370 24.44 -11.30 -7.85
C SER A 370 24.57 -9.79 -8.03
N ASP A 371 23.44 -9.14 -8.28
CA ASP A 371 23.40 -7.73 -8.57
C ASP A 371 23.53 -6.91 -7.29
N LYS A 372 24.48 -5.97 -7.32
CA LYS A 372 24.89 -5.14 -6.18
C LYS A 372 25.19 -3.72 -6.64
N ASN A 373 24.90 -2.75 -5.78
CA ASN A 373 25.21 -1.34 -6.03
C ASN A 373 25.74 -0.68 -4.76
N TYR A 374 26.61 0.32 -4.90
CA TYR A 374 27.01 1.16 -3.77
C TYR A 374 25.85 2.09 -3.40
N ARG A 375 25.42 2.02 -2.15
CA ARG A 375 24.34 2.86 -1.61
C ARG A 375 24.76 3.58 -0.33
N LEU A 376 25.80 3.11 0.37
CA LEU A 376 26.36 3.75 1.56
C LEU A 376 27.85 4.03 1.36
N PHE A 377 28.29 5.27 1.54
CA PHE A 377 29.70 5.65 1.37
C PHE A 377 30.03 6.98 2.04
N ARG A 378 31.32 7.25 2.24
CA ARG A 378 31.82 8.55 2.72
C ARG A 378 32.02 9.50 1.55
N LYS A 379 31.32 10.65 1.56
CA LYS A 379 31.43 11.72 0.56
C LYS A 379 32.88 12.17 0.38
N SER A 380 33.64 12.30 1.47
CA SER A 380 35.07 12.69 1.44
C SER A 380 36.00 11.70 0.73
N LYS A 381 35.55 10.47 0.46
CA LYS A 381 36.35 9.39 -0.13
C LYS A 381 35.83 8.92 -1.49
N VAL A 382 34.80 9.56 -2.03
CA VAL A 382 34.09 9.06 -3.22
C VAL A 382 33.81 10.19 -4.20
N HIS A 383 34.01 9.91 -5.48
CA HIS A 383 33.63 10.80 -6.57
C HIS A 383 32.89 10.03 -7.68
N PHE A 384 31.87 10.65 -8.27
CA PHE A 384 31.20 10.11 -9.45
C PHE A 384 32.04 10.36 -10.70
N ARG A 385 32.27 9.33 -11.53
CA ARG A 385 32.99 9.50 -12.80
C ARG A 385 32.10 10.15 -13.86
N THR A 386 32.61 11.20 -14.50
CA THR A 386 31.93 11.98 -15.55
C THR A 386 32.00 11.36 -16.95
N ASP A 387 32.80 10.29 -17.15
CA ASP A 387 33.04 9.66 -18.46
C ASP A 387 31.97 8.63 -18.89
N ARG A 388 30.96 8.35 -18.06
CA ARG A 388 29.87 7.40 -18.37
C ARG A 388 28.48 8.00 -18.10
N LEU A 389 27.55 7.79 -19.01
CA LEU A 389 26.20 8.37 -18.98
C LEU A 389 25.15 7.48 -18.30
N VAL A 390 25.37 6.16 -18.25
CA VAL A 390 24.35 5.17 -17.80
C VAL A 390 24.84 4.21 -16.71
N HIS A 391 26.16 4.05 -16.54
CA HIS A 391 26.74 3.21 -15.48
C HIS A 391 27.61 4.07 -14.57
N GLU A 392 26.95 4.60 -13.55
CA GLU A 392 27.57 5.28 -12.42
C GLU A 392 28.64 4.37 -11.81
N THR A 393 29.90 4.69 -12.03
CA THR A 393 31.00 4.01 -11.36
C THR A 393 31.58 5.00 -10.38
N LEU A 394 31.41 4.74 -9.09
CA LEU A 394 32.06 5.49 -8.04
C LEU A 394 33.56 5.21 -8.08
N THR A 395 34.37 6.25 -8.15
CA THR A 395 35.80 6.14 -7.80
C THR A 395 35.90 6.26 -6.29
N ILE A 396 36.42 5.21 -5.64
CA ILE A 396 36.48 5.10 -4.18
C ILE A 396 37.94 5.11 -3.75
N ASN A 397 38.29 6.03 -2.84
CA ASN A 397 39.60 6.12 -2.22
C ASN A 397 39.59 5.46 -0.84
N GLY A 398 39.80 4.15 -0.82
CA GLY A 398 39.81 3.33 0.39
C GLY A 398 39.12 1.98 0.18
N PRO A 399 39.13 1.10 1.19
CA PRO A 399 38.53 -0.23 1.08
C PRO A 399 37.00 -0.16 1.14
N SER A 400 36.36 -1.13 0.49
CA SER A 400 34.90 -1.27 0.49
C SER A 400 34.42 -2.59 1.07
N GLY A 401 33.19 -2.60 1.57
CA GLY A 401 32.49 -3.78 2.08
C GLY A 401 31.28 -4.17 1.25
N ILE A 402 30.68 -5.30 1.62
CA ILE A 402 29.37 -5.74 1.13
C ILE A 402 28.52 -5.95 2.37
N LEU A 403 27.32 -5.37 2.39
CA LEU A 403 26.33 -5.65 3.44
C LEU A 403 25.64 -6.99 3.13
N GLU A 404 25.40 -7.77 4.18
CA GLU A 404 24.77 -9.09 4.11
C GLU A 404 23.28 -8.98 3.83
N SER A 405 22.62 -8.02 4.46
CA SER A 405 21.19 -7.77 4.30
C SER A 405 20.89 -7.17 2.92
N LYS A 406 19.79 -7.60 2.32
CA LYS A 406 19.42 -7.15 0.97
C LYS A 406 18.50 -5.95 0.99
N LEU A 407 18.79 -4.99 0.11
CA LEU A 407 17.89 -3.90 -0.25
C LEU A 407 16.73 -4.46 -1.08
N ILE A 408 15.51 -3.96 -0.89
CA ILE A 408 14.36 -4.32 -1.72
C ILE A 408 14.26 -3.32 -2.87
N HIS A 409 14.19 -3.79 -4.11
CA HIS A 409 14.07 -2.93 -5.30
C HIS A 409 12.77 -3.21 -6.06
N TYR A 410 11.85 -2.23 -6.09
CA TYR A 410 10.56 -2.29 -6.77
C TYR A 410 10.67 -1.93 -8.26
N SER A 411 11.58 -2.57 -8.98
CA SER A 411 11.95 -2.13 -10.34
C SER A 411 10.86 -2.33 -11.41
N TYR A 412 9.78 -3.08 -11.12
CA TYR A 412 8.79 -3.50 -12.12
C TYR A 412 7.34 -3.39 -11.65
N ARG A 413 6.62 -2.39 -12.15
CA ARG A 413 5.17 -2.25 -11.89
C ARG A 413 4.29 -2.82 -13.01
N SER A 414 4.68 -2.65 -14.26
CA SER A 414 3.92 -3.14 -15.42
C SER A 414 4.83 -3.55 -16.59
N TYR A 415 4.34 -4.47 -17.42
CA TYR A 415 5.03 -4.88 -18.64
C TYR A 415 5.31 -3.67 -19.56
N LYS A 416 4.29 -2.83 -19.81
CA LYS A 416 4.42 -1.63 -20.66
C LYS A 416 5.43 -0.63 -20.10
N GLY A 417 5.44 -0.42 -18.78
CA GLY A 417 6.41 0.45 -18.11
C GLY A 417 7.85 -0.06 -18.27
N TYR A 418 8.08 -1.33 -17.95
CA TYR A 418 9.42 -1.90 -18.04
C TYR A 418 9.93 -1.99 -19.49
N LYS A 419 9.05 -2.31 -20.45
CA LYS A 419 9.40 -2.30 -21.88
C LYS A 419 9.92 -0.93 -22.31
N ARG A 420 9.22 0.16 -21.93
CA ARG A 420 9.68 1.53 -22.21
C ARG A 420 11.02 1.82 -21.55
N LYS A 421 11.21 1.41 -20.28
CA LYS A 421 12.49 1.55 -19.56
C LYS A 421 13.62 0.85 -20.33
N MET A 422 13.46 -0.42 -20.69
CA MET A 422 14.50 -1.17 -21.42
C MET A 422 14.85 -0.59 -22.79
N ILE A 423 13.86 -0.08 -23.52
CA ILE A 423 14.12 0.61 -24.80
C ILE A 423 14.93 1.88 -24.56
N LYS A 424 14.51 2.74 -23.61
CA LYS A 424 15.22 4.00 -23.29
C LYS A 424 16.65 3.73 -22.83
N TYR A 425 16.86 2.74 -21.95
CA TYR A 425 18.20 2.33 -21.53
C TYR A 425 19.05 1.80 -22.70
N GLY A 426 18.44 1.03 -23.61
CA GLY A 426 19.09 0.62 -24.85
C GLY A 426 19.56 1.81 -25.69
N GLN A 427 18.71 2.81 -25.88
CA GLN A 427 19.02 4.03 -26.64
C GLN A 427 20.14 4.86 -25.97
N MET A 428 20.12 4.99 -24.64
CA MET A 428 21.20 5.71 -23.94
C MET A 428 22.55 4.98 -24.08
N LYS A 429 22.57 3.64 -23.97
CA LYS A 429 23.78 2.85 -24.23
C LYS A 429 24.25 2.99 -25.68
N ALA A 430 23.33 3.17 -26.64
CA ALA A 430 23.71 3.38 -28.04
C ALA A 430 24.53 4.67 -28.21
N ARG A 431 24.20 5.74 -27.47
CA ARG A 431 24.99 6.98 -27.46
C ARG A 431 26.38 6.76 -26.87
N GLU A 432 26.50 5.97 -25.80
CA GLU A 432 27.82 5.61 -25.23
C GLU A 432 28.69 4.81 -26.22
N GLU A 433 28.10 3.83 -26.93
CA GLU A 433 28.81 3.04 -27.94
C GLU A 433 29.21 3.90 -29.16
N LEU A 434 28.38 4.90 -29.52
CA LEU A 434 28.71 5.85 -30.58
C LEU A 434 29.94 6.70 -30.21
N ASN A 435 30.02 7.19 -28.97
CA ASN A 435 31.16 7.96 -28.48
C ASN A 435 32.46 7.13 -28.47
N LYS A 436 32.36 5.80 -28.40
CA LYS A 436 33.48 4.86 -28.52
C LYS A 436 33.78 4.46 -29.97
N ASN A 437 33.14 5.12 -30.95
CA ASN A 437 33.23 4.80 -32.37
C ASN A 437 32.84 3.36 -32.74
N TYR A 438 32.03 2.67 -31.93
CA TYR A 438 31.67 1.26 -32.15
C TYR A 438 30.70 1.03 -33.33
N SER A 439 31.05 0.14 -34.26
CA SER A 439 30.24 -0.18 -35.45
C SER A 439 29.52 -1.53 -35.32
N PRO A 440 28.17 -1.56 -35.24
CA PRO A 440 27.44 -2.82 -35.14
C PRO A 440 27.29 -3.51 -36.51
N ASN A 441 27.51 -4.83 -36.56
CA ASN A 441 27.21 -5.68 -37.72
C ASN A 441 25.92 -6.51 -37.50
N LEU A 442 25.47 -7.27 -38.51
CA LEU A 442 24.20 -8.03 -38.48
C LEU A 442 24.10 -9.01 -37.29
N ILE A 443 25.22 -9.62 -36.89
CA ILE A 443 25.33 -10.54 -35.75
C ILE A 443 24.88 -9.86 -34.45
N HIS A 444 25.14 -8.55 -34.29
CA HIS A 444 24.75 -7.81 -33.09
C HIS A 444 23.24 -7.63 -32.94
N PHE A 445 22.48 -7.70 -34.02
CA PHE A 445 21.02 -7.54 -33.99
C PHE A 445 20.30 -8.83 -33.63
N ILE A 446 20.89 -9.99 -33.92
CA ILE A 446 20.25 -11.29 -33.76
C ILE A 446 20.90 -12.07 -32.61
N PHE A 447 22.21 -12.30 -32.68
CA PHE A 447 22.92 -13.12 -31.70
C PHE A 447 23.04 -12.47 -30.33
N ARG A 448 23.31 -11.16 -30.23
CA ARG A 448 23.47 -10.51 -28.90
C ARG A 448 22.18 -10.51 -28.07
N PRO A 449 21.00 -10.17 -28.64
CA PRO A 449 19.72 -10.31 -27.92
C PRO A 449 19.40 -11.77 -27.60
N LEU A 450 19.59 -12.69 -28.55
CA LEU A 450 19.31 -14.11 -28.35
C LEU A 450 20.19 -14.71 -27.24
N TYR A 451 21.49 -14.45 -27.29
CA TYR A 451 22.44 -14.84 -26.25
C TYR A 451 22.04 -14.25 -24.89
N LYS A 452 21.64 -12.96 -24.84
CA LYS A 452 21.18 -12.33 -23.58
C LYS A 452 19.98 -13.08 -23.00
N PHE A 453 19.02 -13.46 -23.85
CA PHE A 453 17.86 -14.25 -23.44
C PHE A 453 18.29 -15.63 -22.92
N ILE A 454 19.04 -16.40 -23.71
CA ILE A 454 19.47 -17.77 -23.37
C ILE A 454 20.27 -17.78 -22.07
N ASN A 455 21.26 -16.87 -21.95
CA ASN A 455 22.07 -16.76 -20.75
C ASN A 455 21.22 -16.42 -19.51
N HIS A 456 20.31 -15.44 -19.60
CA HIS A 456 19.49 -15.08 -18.43
C HIS A 456 18.41 -16.12 -18.10
N TYR A 457 17.86 -16.80 -19.11
CA TYR A 457 16.75 -17.72 -18.93
C TYR A 457 17.21 -19.12 -18.51
N PHE A 458 18.20 -19.69 -19.20
CA PHE A 458 18.71 -21.03 -18.91
C PHE A 458 19.89 -20.99 -17.93
N LEU A 459 20.99 -20.28 -18.28
CA LEU A 459 22.23 -20.33 -17.48
C LEU A 459 22.09 -19.62 -16.12
N ARG A 460 21.35 -18.51 -16.08
CA ARG A 460 21.01 -17.80 -14.83
C ARG A 460 19.69 -18.28 -14.23
N LEU A 461 19.20 -19.45 -14.65
CA LEU A 461 18.05 -20.16 -14.10
C LEU A 461 16.75 -19.33 -14.06
N GLY A 462 16.58 -18.37 -14.96
CA GLY A 462 15.34 -17.59 -15.10
C GLY A 462 14.09 -18.45 -15.32
N ILE A 463 14.23 -19.67 -15.83
CA ILE A 463 13.15 -20.65 -15.91
C ILE A 463 12.49 -20.94 -14.56
N LEU A 464 13.24 -20.87 -13.45
CA LEU A 464 12.73 -21.09 -12.09
C LEU A 464 11.84 -19.94 -11.57
N ASP A 465 11.88 -18.77 -12.21
CA ASP A 465 10.94 -17.66 -11.95
C ASP A 465 9.62 -17.81 -12.74
N GLY A 466 9.44 -18.91 -13.48
CA GLY A 466 8.25 -19.24 -14.25
C GLY A 466 7.89 -18.16 -15.28
N LYS A 467 6.59 -17.81 -15.36
CA LYS A 467 6.09 -16.82 -16.34
C LYS A 467 6.82 -15.46 -16.26
N LYS A 468 7.24 -15.04 -15.07
CA LYS A 468 7.94 -13.75 -14.92
C LYS A 468 9.36 -13.82 -15.47
N GLY A 469 10.04 -14.95 -15.29
CA GLY A 469 11.38 -15.16 -15.80
C GLY A 469 11.44 -15.02 -17.31
N ILE A 470 10.47 -15.61 -18.03
CA ILE A 470 10.34 -15.45 -19.49
C ILE A 470 10.20 -13.97 -19.86
N ILE A 471 9.28 -13.26 -19.20
CA ILE A 471 9.00 -11.84 -19.47
C ILE A 471 10.26 -10.99 -19.27
N ILE A 472 10.98 -11.20 -18.16
CA ILE A 472 12.17 -10.41 -17.82
C ILE A 472 13.32 -10.68 -18.78
N CYS A 473 13.61 -11.95 -19.06
CA CYS A 473 14.67 -12.33 -19.99
C CYS A 473 14.38 -11.76 -21.38
N TYR A 474 13.12 -11.81 -21.84
CA TYR A 474 12.70 -11.21 -23.10
C TYR A 474 12.90 -9.69 -23.13
N LEU A 475 12.43 -8.97 -22.11
CA LEU A 475 12.53 -7.51 -22.07
C LEU A 475 13.99 -7.03 -21.95
N ASN A 476 14.84 -7.79 -21.27
CA ASN A 476 16.29 -7.55 -21.23
C ASN A 476 16.94 -7.74 -22.62
N ALA A 477 16.56 -8.80 -23.34
CA ALA A 477 17.01 -9.02 -24.71
C ALA A 477 16.52 -7.92 -25.66
N LEU A 478 15.27 -7.47 -25.50
CA LEU A 478 14.70 -6.36 -26.26
C LEU A 478 15.49 -5.05 -26.04
N GLY A 479 15.95 -4.77 -24.83
CA GLY A 479 16.82 -3.63 -24.56
C GLY A 479 18.16 -3.70 -25.29
N VAL A 480 18.73 -4.90 -25.45
CA VAL A 480 19.95 -5.12 -26.27
C VAL A 480 19.66 -4.87 -27.75
N TYR A 481 18.52 -5.36 -28.25
CA TYR A 481 18.11 -5.11 -29.64
C TYR A 481 17.90 -3.61 -29.90
N ALA A 482 17.18 -2.92 -29.01
CA ALA A 482 16.92 -1.48 -29.10
C ALA A 482 18.21 -0.65 -29.16
N ARG A 483 19.25 -1.05 -28.40
CA ARG A 483 20.57 -0.42 -28.43
C ARG A 483 21.19 -0.44 -29.83
N TYR A 484 21.29 -1.61 -30.46
CA TYR A 484 21.95 -1.71 -31.75
C TYR A 484 21.10 -1.08 -32.87
N LYS A 485 19.77 -1.14 -32.76
CA LYS A 485 18.85 -0.42 -33.66
C LYS A 485 19.08 1.09 -33.60
N GLU A 486 19.18 1.65 -32.40
CA GLU A 486 19.43 3.07 -32.21
C GLU A 486 20.84 3.47 -32.67
N LEU A 487 21.87 2.67 -32.38
CA LEU A 487 23.24 2.95 -32.80
C LEU A 487 23.35 3.03 -34.33
N LYS A 488 22.71 2.10 -35.05
CA LYS A 488 22.65 2.15 -36.53
C LYS A 488 21.95 3.42 -37.04
N ARG A 489 20.86 3.82 -36.39
CA ARG A 489 20.13 5.06 -36.72
C ARG A 489 21.01 6.29 -36.55
N LEU A 490 21.71 6.41 -35.40
CA LEU A 490 22.59 7.54 -35.09
C LEU A 490 23.78 7.63 -36.07
N ARG A 491 24.43 6.51 -36.39
CA ARG A 491 25.53 6.49 -37.35
C ARG A 491 25.09 6.88 -38.77
N LYS A 492 23.90 6.46 -39.20
CA LYS A 492 23.34 6.89 -40.49
C LYS A 492 23.08 8.40 -40.53
N GLN A 493 22.60 8.98 -39.43
CA GLN A 493 22.40 10.44 -39.34
C GLN A 493 23.72 11.22 -39.45
N ILE A 494 24.78 10.75 -38.79
CA ILE A 494 26.11 11.38 -38.90
C ILE A 494 26.63 11.27 -40.34
N ALA A 495 26.54 10.09 -40.96
CA ALA A 495 27.01 9.89 -42.33
C ALA A 495 26.30 10.79 -43.36
N VAL A 496 25.00 11.05 -43.16
CA VAL A 496 24.20 11.94 -44.04
C VAL A 496 24.47 13.43 -43.77
N GLY A 497 24.83 13.82 -42.54
CA GLY A 497 25.19 15.21 -42.22
C GLY A 497 26.66 15.56 -42.44
N SER A 498 27.48 14.59 -42.86
CA SER A 498 28.90 14.77 -43.23
C SER A 498 29.12 14.81 -44.75
N GLN A 499 28.03 14.67 -45.51
CA GLN A 499 27.92 14.90 -46.95
C GLN A 499 27.24 16.25 -47.15
#